data_AF-A0A7S2D2N2-F1
#
_entry.id   AF-A0A7S2D2N2-F1
#
_cell.length_a   1.000
_cell.length_b   1.000
_cell.length_c   1.000
_cell.angle_alpha   90.00
_cell.angle_beta   90.00
_cell.angle_gamma   90.00
#
_symmetry.space_group_name_H-M   'P 1'
#
loop_
_entity.id
_entity.type
_entity.pdbx_description
1 polymer ?
#
loop_
_entity_poly.entity_id
_entity_poly.type
_entity_poly.pdbx_seq_one_letter_code
_entity_poly.pdbx_strand_id
1 'polypeptide(L)'
;FPIRRLGQLAKHFGSKQNLKTADDLLQGVLIHQIESVDAHFDMIEKKLPELLSTGKVQLVVIDSIAAAFRDDERFADRSSNEENTYQARAEDLFHFSAGLRRLSFRYHLPFVVVNQMSADIVSEGGHSHVSANLQALLPNHLLNSRPALG
;
A
#
# COMPACT_ATOMS: atom_id res chain seq x y z
N PHE A 1 6.06 8.98 10.08
CA PHE A 1 5.03 8.34 10.92
C PHE A 1 4.63 9.24 12.10
N PRO A 2 3.34 9.52 12.35
CA PRO A 2 2.91 10.53 13.32
C PRO A 2 2.82 9.99 14.77
N ILE A 3 3.96 9.80 15.44
CA ILE A 3 4.06 9.28 16.82
C ILE A 3 3.17 10.04 17.81
N ARG A 4 3.07 11.37 17.68
CA ARG A 4 2.23 12.21 18.57
C ARG A 4 0.76 11.82 18.50
N ARG A 5 0.25 11.54 17.29
CA ARG A 5 -1.15 11.12 17.08
C ARG A 5 -1.37 9.73 17.64
N LEU A 6 -0.41 8.82 17.48
CA LEU A 6 -0.47 7.50 18.09
C LEU A 6 -0.52 7.58 19.62
N GLY A 7 0.28 8.47 20.24
CA GLY A 7 0.23 8.72 21.68
C GLY A 7 -1.11 9.31 22.15
N GLN A 8 -1.74 10.19 21.36
CA GLN A 8 -3.09 10.69 21.64
C GLN A 8 -4.13 9.56 21.58
N LEU A 9 -4.05 8.70 20.56
CA LEU A 9 -4.92 7.52 20.44
C LEU A 9 -4.70 6.56 21.60
N ALA A 10 -3.46 6.28 22.00
CA ALA A 10 -3.16 5.43 23.15
C ALA A 10 -3.74 5.99 24.46
N LYS A 11 -3.68 7.30 24.68
CA LYS A 11 -4.32 7.94 25.83
C LYS A 11 -5.84 7.79 25.82
N HIS A 12 -6.47 7.87 24.65
CA HIS A 12 -7.92 7.81 24.51
C HIS A 12 -8.47 6.37 24.56
N PHE A 13 -7.79 5.43 23.91
CA PHE A 13 -8.22 4.04 23.78
C PHE A 13 -7.55 3.09 24.80
N GLY A 14 -6.47 3.51 25.46
CA GLY A 14 -5.67 2.66 26.34
C GLY A 14 -6.41 2.13 27.57
N SER A 15 -7.34 2.92 28.11
CA SER A 15 -8.22 2.49 29.21
C SER A 15 -9.13 1.31 28.84
N LYS A 16 -9.47 1.14 27.55
CA LYS A 16 -10.29 0.02 27.05
C LYS A 16 -9.47 -1.23 26.70
N GLN A 17 -8.15 -1.10 26.57
CA GLN A 17 -7.24 -2.16 26.09
C GLN A 17 -6.21 -2.58 27.16
N ASN A 18 -6.40 -2.16 28.41
CA ASN A 18 -5.48 -2.44 29.53
C ASN A 18 -4.04 -1.95 29.29
N LEU A 19 -3.87 -0.94 28.43
CA LEU A 19 -2.58 -0.31 28.15
C LEU A 19 -2.27 0.65 29.29
N LYS A 20 -1.17 0.43 30.01
CA LYS A 20 -0.81 1.24 31.19
C LYS A 20 -0.28 2.61 30.76
N THR A 21 0.41 2.67 29.62
CA THR A 21 0.99 3.90 29.08
C THR A 21 0.94 3.95 27.54
N ALA A 22 1.13 5.13 26.97
CA ALA A 22 1.33 5.28 25.53
C ALA A 22 2.64 4.62 25.04
N ASP A 23 3.64 4.55 25.92
CA ASP A 23 4.94 3.93 25.61
C ASP A 23 4.81 2.42 25.43
N ASP A 24 3.94 1.75 26.20
CA ASP A 24 3.66 0.31 26.03
C ASP A 24 3.14 0.01 24.61
N LEU A 25 2.30 0.90 24.08
CA LEU A 25 1.78 0.77 22.72
C LEU A 25 2.87 1.06 21.68
N LEU A 26 3.72 2.06 21.91
CA LEU A 26 4.82 2.40 21.00
C LEU A 26 5.88 1.30 20.92
N GLN A 27 6.13 0.57 22.00
CA GLN A 27 7.04 -0.59 22.01
C GLN A 27 6.54 -1.74 21.12
N GLY A 28 5.23 -1.83 20.90
CA GLY A 28 4.62 -2.84 20.02
C GLY A 28 4.59 -2.46 18.53
N VAL A 29 5.02 -1.25 18.16
CA VAL A 29 4.97 -0.76 16.78
C VAL A 29 6.38 -0.68 16.19
N LEU A 30 6.63 -1.52 15.18
CA LEU A 30 7.85 -1.48 14.39
C LEU A 30 7.66 -0.49 13.23
N ILE A 31 8.55 0.49 13.12
CA ILE A 31 8.53 1.48 12.04
C ILE A 31 9.77 1.27 11.17
N HIS A 32 9.56 1.10 9.87
CA HIS A 32 10.63 1.09 8.88
C HIS A 32 10.36 2.16 7.83
N GLN A 33 11.38 2.96 7.53
CA GLN A 33 11.33 3.92 6.44
C GLN A 33 11.86 3.28 5.16
N ILE A 34 11.16 3.50 4.06
CA ILE A 34 11.52 3.01 2.73
C ILE A 34 11.69 4.25 1.84
N GLU A 35 12.88 4.41 1.27
CA GLU A 35 13.28 5.60 0.52
C GLU A 35 13.50 5.32 -0.97
N SER A 36 13.51 4.05 -1.38
CA SER A 36 13.64 3.63 -2.78
C SER A 36 12.78 2.42 -3.08
N VAL A 37 12.51 2.20 -4.37
CA VAL A 37 11.79 1.00 -4.82
C VAL A 37 12.55 -0.28 -4.54
N ASP A 38 13.89 -0.27 -4.68
CA ASP A 38 14.71 -1.45 -4.36
C ASP A 38 14.62 -1.81 -2.88
N ALA A 39 14.65 -0.81 -1.99
CA ALA A 39 14.40 -1.02 -0.57
C ALA A 39 13.00 -1.56 -0.28
N HIS A 40 12.02 -1.21 -1.14
CA HIS A 40 10.66 -1.72 -1.06
C HIS A 40 10.60 -3.22 -1.40
N PHE A 41 11.28 -3.65 -2.47
CA PHE A 41 11.38 -5.06 -2.83
C PHE A 41 12.15 -5.86 -1.77
N ASP A 42 13.30 -5.36 -1.30
CA ASP A 42 14.07 -6.00 -0.23
C ASP A 42 13.25 -6.15 1.07
N MET A 43 12.39 -5.16 1.37
CA MET A 43 11.48 -5.24 2.51
C MET A 43 10.51 -6.42 2.35
N ILE A 44 9.88 -6.59 1.19
CA ILE A 44 8.87 -7.64 0.98
C ILE A 44 9.49 -9.02 0.79
N GLU A 45 10.66 -9.12 0.18
CA GLU A 45 11.27 -10.40 -0.16
C GLU A 45 12.10 -10.99 0.99
N LYS A 46 12.64 -10.15 1.88
CA LYS A 46 13.58 -10.57 2.92
C LYS A 46 13.12 -10.17 4.31
N LYS A 47 13.12 -8.86 4.60
CA LYS A 47 12.95 -8.35 5.97
C LYS A 47 11.57 -8.65 6.56
N LEU A 48 10.51 -8.41 5.79
CA LEU A 48 9.16 -8.64 6.26
C LEU A 48 8.89 -10.13 6.53
N PRO A 49 9.22 -11.07 5.62
CA PRO A 49 9.16 -12.51 5.93
C PRO A 49 9.86 -12.91 7.23
N GLU A 50 11.08 -12.38 7.47
CA GLU A 50 11.83 -12.63 8.70
C GLU A 50 11.06 -12.14 9.94
N LEU A 51 10.55 -10.90 9.91
CA LEU A 51 9.77 -10.33 11.01
C LEU A 51 8.46 -11.10 11.25
N LEU A 52 7.74 -11.46 10.17
CA LEU A 52 6.49 -12.20 10.27
C LEU A 52 6.72 -13.63 10.80
N SER A 53 7.86 -14.24 10.49
CA SER A 53 8.20 -15.58 11.00
C SER A 53 8.33 -15.64 12.53
N THR A 54 8.55 -14.50 13.19
CA THR A 54 8.60 -14.44 14.66
C THR A 54 7.24 -14.67 15.33
N GLY A 55 6.13 -14.56 14.58
CA GLY A 55 4.77 -14.68 15.09
C GLY A 55 4.32 -13.53 16.00
N LYS A 56 5.16 -12.49 16.19
CA LYS A 56 4.86 -11.35 17.07
C LYS A 56 4.11 -10.23 16.35
N VAL A 57 4.19 -10.17 15.02
CA VAL A 57 3.52 -9.16 14.20
C VAL A 57 2.08 -9.61 13.95
N GLN A 58 1.12 -8.73 14.24
CA GLN A 58 -0.31 -9.01 14.05
C GLN A 58 -0.96 -8.14 12.95
N LEU A 59 -0.26 -7.10 12.48
CA LEU A 59 -0.74 -6.16 11.49
C LEU A 59 0.45 -5.56 10.73
N VAL A 60 0.32 -5.46 9.41
CA VAL A 60 1.27 -4.73 8.57
C VAL A 60 0.56 -3.52 7.95
N VAL A 61 1.17 -2.34 8.08
CA VAL A 61 0.66 -1.10 7.49
C VAL A 61 1.73 -0.50 6.57
N ILE A 62 1.33 -0.17 5.34
CA ILE A 62 2.19 0.45 4.32
C ILE A 62 1.57 1.80 3.95
N ASP A 63 2.23 2.89 4.36
CA ASP A 63 1.79 4.27 4.14
C ASP A 63 2.95 5.11 3.56
N SER A 64 3.00 5.43 2.27
CA SER A 64 2.09 4.99 1.20
C SER A 64 2.84 4.19 0.14
N ILE A 65 2.14 3.22 -0.48
CA ILE A 65 2.73 2.30 -1.46
C ILE A 65 3.34 3.04 -2.65
N ALA A 66 2.73 4.15 -3.09
CA ALA A 66 3.14 4.87 -4.28
C ALA A 66 4.29 5.86 -4.05
N ALA A 67 4.62 6.20 -2.80
CA ALA A 67 5.63 7.21 -2.51
C ALA A 67 7.00 6.85 -3.11
N ALA A 68 7.42 5.59 -2.97
CA ALA A 68 8.70 5.13 -3.52
C ALA A 68 8.75 5.15 -5.05
N PHE A 69 7.62 5.04 -5.76
CA PHE A 69 7.58 4.89 -7.22
C PHE A 69 7.39 6.20 -7.98
N ARG A 70 6.95 7.28 -7.31
CA ARG A 70 6.64 8.57 -7.96
C ARG A 70 7.89 9.33 -8.37
N ASP A 71 8.87 9.36 -7.48
CA ASP A 71 10.06 10.19 -7.59
C ASP A 71 11.33 9.38 -7.88
N ASP A 72 11.19 8.09 -8.21
CA ASP A 72 12.33 7.23 -8.54
C ASP A 72 12.93 7.62 -9.90
N GLU A 73 14.23 7.92 -9.88
CA GLU A 73 15.01 8.40 -11.03
C GLU A 73 14.98 7.44 -12.22
N ARG A 74 14.78 6.13 -11.98
CA ARG A 74 14.64 5.11 -13.03
C ARG A 74 13.41 5.33 -13.91
N PHE A 75 12.46 6.13 -13.42
CA PHE A 75 11.29 6.59 -14.16
C PHE A 75 11.39 8.06 -14.60
N ALA A 76 12.40 8.81 -14.16
CA ALA A 76 12.58 10.22 -14.48
C ALA A 76 13.30 10.44 -15.83
N ASP A 77 14.18 9.52 -16.24
CA ASP A 77 15.03 9.69 -17.43
C ASP A 77 14.58 8.82 -18.61
N ARG A 78 13.44 9.13 -19.25
CA ARG A 78 13.08 8.65 -20.60
C ARG A 78 12.21 9.66 -21.35
N SER A 79 12.82 10.73 -21.87
CA SER A 79 12.16 11.79 -22.68
C SER A 79 11.66 11.34 -24.07
N SER A 80 11.22 10.09 -24.25
CA SER A 80 10.69 9.63 -25.54
C SER A 80 9.41 8.80 -25.49
N ASN A 81 8.98 8.25 -24.34
CA ASN A 81 7.73 7.46 -24.25
C ASN A 81 7.17 7.43 -22.82
N GLU A 82 6.34 8.41 -22.45
CA GLU A 82 5.65 8.47 -21.15
C GLU A 82 4.84 7.20 -20.84
N GLU A 83 4.24 6.58 -21.86
CA GLU A 83 3.46 5.35 -21.75
C GLU A 83 4.28 4.18 -21.17
N ASN A 84 5.53 4.03 -21.62
CA ASN A 84 6.44 2.98 -21.11
C ASN A 84 6.80 3.21 -19.63
N THR A 85 6.88 4.47 -19.20
CA THR A 85 7.17 4.81 -17.81
C THR A 85 6.00 4.45 -16.89
N TYR A 86 4.77 4.74 -17.29
CA TYR A 86 3.58 4.34 -16.53
C TYR A 86 3.41 2.83 -16.49
N GLN A 87 3.68 2.14 -17.60
CA GLN A 87 3.63 0.69 -17.66
C GLN A 87 4.64 0.05 -16.70
N ALA A 88 5.91 0.46 -16.73
CA ALA A 88 6.93 -0.07 -15.84
C ALA A 88 6.59 0.15 -14.35
N ARG A 89 6.08 1.34 -14.00
CA ARG A 89 5.58 1.62 -12.64
C ARG A 89 4.42 0.71 -12.24
N ALA A 90 3.49 0.46 -13.15
CA ALA A 90 2.34 -0.41 -12.90
C ALA A 90 2.75 -1.87 -12.72
N GLU A 91 3.70 -2.34 -13.52
CA GLU A 91 4.29 -3.69 -13.40
C GLU A 91 4.94 -3.87 -12.03
N ASP A 92 5.79 -2.93 -11.60
CA ASP A 92 6.44 -2.99 -10.29
C ASP A 92 5.43 -2.96 -9.13
N LEU A 93 4.43 -2.08 -9.20
CA LEU A 93 3.35 -2.02 -8.20
C LEU A 93 2.55 -3.33 -8.16
N PHE A 94 2.33 -3.97 -9.30
CA PHE A 94 1.65 -5.25 -9.38
C PHE A 94 2.50 -6.37 -8.76
N HIS A 95 3.79 -6.43 -9.08
CA HIS A 95 4.73 -7.38 -8.47
C HIS A 95 4.78 -7.23 -6.95
N PHE A 96 4.87 -5.99 -6.46
CA PHE A 96 4.85 -5.68 -5.05
C PHE A 96 3.53 -6.12 -4.38
N SER A 97 2.39 -5.77 -4.97
CA SER A 97 1.07 -6.13 -4.47
C SER A 97 0.87 -7.65 -4.41
N ALA A 98 1.37 -8.38 -5.41
CA ALA A 98 1.37 -9.83 -5.41
C ALA A 98 2.23 -10.40 -4.27
N GLY A 99 3.38 -9.79 -3.98
CA GLY A 99 4.23 -10.12 -2.82
C GLY A 99 3.48 -9.97 -1.50
N LEU A 100 2.85 -8.83 -1.27
CA LEU A 100 2.03 -8.58 -0.08
C LEU A 100 0.92 -9.62 0.09
N ARG A 101 0.20 -9.91 -1.00
CA ARG A 101 -0.88 -10.91 -0.98
C ARG A 101 -0.36 -12.30 -0.60
N ARG A 102 0.80 -12.71 -1.15
CA ARG A 102 1.43 -13.99 -0.78
C ARG A 102 1.78 -14.04 0.69
N LEU A 103 2.35 -12.97 1.25
CA LEU A 103 2.70 -12.90 2.67
C LEU A 103 1.45 -12.89 3.57
N SER A 104 0.44 -12.09 3.23
CA SER A 104 -0.83 -12.07 3.95
C SER A 104 -1.46 -13.45 4.02
N PHE A 105 -1.51 -14.18 2.90
CA PHE A 105 -2.02 -15.54 2.86
C PHE A 105 -1.15 -16.52 3.66
N ARG A 106 0.17 -16.45 3.51
CA ARG A 106 1.12 -17.38 4.16
C ARG A 106 1.12 -17.25 5.68
N TYR A 107 1.05 -16.03 6.21
CA TYR A 107 1.12 -15.76 7.64
C TYR A 107 -0.25 -15.53 8.29
N HIS A 108 -1.33 -15.54 7.50
CA HIS A 108 -2.70 -15.27 7.94
C HIS A 108 -2.86 -13.92 8.66
N LEU A 109 -2.22 -12.88 8.13
CA LEU A 109 -2.20 -11.55 8.73
C LEU A 109 -2.86 -10.50 7.84
N PRO A 110 -3.54 -9.50 8.44
CA PRO A 110 -4.07 -8.37 7.72
C PRO A 110 -2.96 -7.42 7.26
N PHE A 111 -3.08 -6.94 6.03
CA PHE A 111 -2.22 -5.93 5.42
C PHE A 111 -3.07 -4.72 5.05
N VAL A 112 -2.69 -3.54 5.54
CA VAL A 112 -3.32 -2.27 5.19
C VAL A 112 -2.36 -1.49 4.30
N VAL A 113 -2.79 -1.21 3.08
CA VAL A 113 -1.98 -0.49 2.09
C VAL A 113 -2.67 0.82 1.76
N VAL A 114 -1.99 1.94 2.01
CA VAL A 114 -2.47 3.28 1.70
C VAL A 114 -1.82 3.75 0.40
N ASN A 115 -2.62 4.38 -0.46
CA ASN A 115 -2.14 4.98 -1.70
C ASN A 115 -2.71 6.40 -1.80
N GLN A 116 -1.84 7.41 -1.71
CA GLN A 116 -2.27 8.81 -1.71
C GLN A 116 -2.32 9.36 -3.13
N MET A 117 -3.38 9.06 -3.90
CA MET A 117 -3.56 9.64 -5.24
C MET A 117 -3.96 11.11 -5.12
N SER A 118 -3.09 12.03 -5.56
CA SER A 118 -3.45 13.43 -5.81
C SER A 118 -4.06 13.49 -7.20
N ALA A 119 -5.39 13.44 -7.29
CA ALA A 119 -6.06 13.67 -8.56
C ALA A 119 -6.06 15.18 -8.84
N ASP A 120 -5.27 15.63 -9.82
CA ASP A 120 -5.68 16.78 -10.62
C ASP A 120 -6.85 16.28 -11.46
N ILE A 121 -8.05 16.31 -10.86
CA ILE A 121 -9.28 16.22 -11.65
C ILE A 121 -9.35 17.57 -12.36
N VAL A 122 -8.75 17.63 -13.56
CA VAL A 122 -8.97 18.73 -14.49
C VAL A 122 -10.47 18.77 -14.71
N SER A 123 -11.13 19.75 -14.09
CA SER A 123 -12.55 19.98 -14.24
C SER A 123 -12.79 20.64 -15.59
N GLU A 124 -12.62 19.89 -16.67
CA GLU A 124 -13.14 20.30 -17.97
C GLU A 124 -14.10 19.23 -18.49
N GLY A 125 -15.35 19.66 -18.66
CA GLY A 125 -16.45 18.80 -19.06
C GLY A 125 -16.17 18.09 -20.38
N GLY A 126 -16.21 16.76 -20.36
CA GLY A 126 -16.13 15.95 -21.55
C GLY A 126 -15.75 14.52 -21.23
N HIS A 127 -16.71 13.60 -21.38
CA HIS A 127 -16.56 12.13 -21.40
C HIS A 127 -15.55 11.53 -20.41
N SER A 128 -16.09 11.01 -19.31
CA SER A 128 -15.39 10.17 -18.33
C SER A 128 -14.66 9.00 -18.98
N HIS A 129 -13.37 9.19 -19.31
CA HIS A 129 -12.41 8.10 -19.39
C HIS A 129 -12.11 7.66 -17.96
N VAL A 130 -12.95 6.76 -17.45
CA VAL A 130 -12.55 5.90 -16.33
C VAL A 130 -11.29 5.17 -16.81
N SER A 131 -10.16 5.54 -16.21
CA SER A 131 -8.82 5.04 -16.55
C SER A 131 -8.86 3.53 -16.80
N ALA A 132 -8.50 3.14 -18.02
CA ALA A 132 -8.51 1.76 -18.54
C ALA A 132 -7.73 0.77 -17.67
N ASN A 133 -6.93 1.25 -16.71
CA ASN A 133 -6.12 0.44 -15.82
C ASN A 133 -6.93 -0.31 -14.74
N LEU A 134 -8.14 0.14 -14.37
CA LEU A 134 -8.96 -0.63 -13.41
C LEU A 134 -9.66 -1.83 -14.06
N GLN A 135 -9.93 -1.77 -15.37
CA GLN A 135 -10.56 -2.87 -16.12
C GLN A 135 -9.58 -4.01 -16.39
N ALA A 136 -8.28 -3.74 -16.50
CA ALA A 136 -7.23 -4.76 -16.68
C ALA A 136 -6.99 -5.62 -15.41
N LEU A 137 -7.47 -5.19 -14.25
CA LEU A 137 -7.24 -5.83 -12.95
C LEU A 137 -8.39 -6.73 -12.47
N LEU A 138 -9.51 -6.77 -13.21
CA LEU A 138 -10.64 -7.64 -12.89
C LEU A 138 -10.72 -8.79 -13.90
N PRO A 139 -10.77 -10.07 -13.46
CA PRO A 139 -11.02 -11.17 -14.38
C PRO A 139 -12.40 -11.01 -15.04
N ASN A 140 -12.46 -11.24 -16.36
CA ASN A 140 -13.62 -10.99 -17.24
C ASN A 140 -14.97 -11.55 -16.75
N HIS A 141 -14.99 -12.53 -15.83
CA HIS A 141 -16.21 -13.12 -15.29
C HIS A 141 -16.95 -12.25 -14.25
N LEU A 142 -16.33 -11.17 -13.75
CA LEU A 142 -16.96 -10.27 -12.77
C LEU A 142 -17.59 -9.01 -13.39
N LEU A 143 -17.38 -8.76 -14.70
CA LEU A 143 -17.90 -7.57 -15.39
C LEU A 143 -19.35 -7.74 -15.89
N ASN A 144 -19.88 -8.98 -15.95
CA ASN A 144 -21.21 -9.26 -16.51
C ASN A 144 -22.32 -9.56 -15.49
N SER A 145 -22.06 -9.42 -14.20
CA SER A 145 -23.07 -9.66 -13.15
C SER A 145 -23.83 -8.37 -12.82
N ARG A 146 -24.63 -7.86 -13.76
CA ARG A 146 -25.68 -6.88 -13.40
C ARG A 146 -26.81 -7.63 -12.68
N PRO A 147 -27.23 -7.23 -11.47
CA PRO A 147 -28.47 -7.73 -10.91
C PRO A 147 -29.61 -7.18 -11.78
N ALA A 148 -30.41 -8.08 -12.36
CA ALA A 148 -31.69 -7.72 -12.96
C ALA A 148 -32.59 -7.21 -11.83
N LEU A 149 -32.92 -5.92 -11.87
CA LEU A 149 -34.02 -5.38 -11.09
C LEU A 149 -35.30 -5.92 -11.72
N GLY A 150 -35.94 -6.87 -11.02
CA GLY A 150 -37.32 -7.28 -11.18
C GLY A 150 -38.07 -7.03 -9.90
#